data_AF-A0A2G5VNE8-F1
#
_entry.id   AF-A0A2G5VNE8-F1
#
_cell.length_a   1.000
_cell.length_b   1.000
_cell.length_c   1.000
_cell.angle_alpha   90.00
_cell.angle_beta   90.00
_cell.angle_gamma   90.00
#
_symmetry.space_group_name_H-M   'P 1'
#
loop_
_entity.id
_entity.type
_entity.pdbx_description
1 polymer ?
#
loop_
_entity_poly.entity_id
_entity_poly.type
_entity_poly.pdbx_seq_one_letter_code
_entity_poly.pdbx_strand_id
1 'polypeptide(L)'
;MEPYQDEDEKRLELIVDHADNDKKVIKWKYVDSLDNLDILKEFRLVEGLRETTLFDIKFKSGLLFEINGLRCECSITFDPKSGIPTLYFEKHLMKKWPMEIQKYCVELFQTTPDLEMILNLNDLFDLPKPLTIKDLYIQTCKDDVDPTIAEELFEKANIQRLSVRRQYFAGRLGDDSKLWNIPNLLISCRWVGAEQLIRFKGKNACIYIYENKTREWNAFLKHWLHSDNTNLETMMITGYAGDTEQLLDGIQTSRWDPKKRPARYVQNEQ
;
A
#
# COMPACT_ATOMS: atom_id res chain seq x y z
N MET A 1 -19.04 39.44 40.81
CA MET A 1 -19.38 38.95 39.46
C MET A 1 -18.11 38.29 38.96
N GLU A 2 -18.01 36.99 39.19
CA GLU A 2 -16.82 36.20 38.87
C GLU A 2 -16.71 36.05 37.34
N PRO A 3 -15.49 36.07 36.78
CA PRO A 3 -15.31 35.82 35.36
C PRO A 3 -15.56 34.34 35.08
N TYR A 4 -16.41 34.08 34.09
CA TYR A 4 -16.68 32.77 33.52
C TYR A 4 -15.36 32.00 33.29
N GLN A 5 -15.21 30.88 33.99
CA GLN A 5 -14.24 29.85 33.62
C GLN A 5 -14.79 29.14 32.37
N ASP A 6 -14.11 29.30 31.24
CA ASP A 6 -14.20 28.36 30.13
C ASP A 6 -13.60 27.03 30.60
N GLU A 7 -14.42 26.20 31.23
CA GLU A 7 -14.27 24.76 31.15
C GLU A 7 -14.75 24.30 29.76
N ASP A 8 -14.13 24.83 28.71
CA ASP A 8 -14.31 24.28 27.38
C ASP A 8 -13.62 22.92 27.35
N GLU A 9 -14.45 21.88 27.42
CA GLU A 9 -14.12 20.51 27.11
C GLU A 9 -13.14 20.49 25.92
N LYS A 10 -11.94 19.94 26.13
CA LYS A 10 -10.92 19.71 25.10
C LYS A 10 -11.38 18.65 24.10
N ARG A 11 -12.51 18.86 23.43
CA ARG A 11 -13.02 18.03 22.35
C ARG A 11 -12.38 18.48 21.05
N LEU A 12 -11.68 17.55 20.40
CA LEU A 12 -11.24 17.72 19.03
C LEU A 12 -12.49 17.63 18.13
N GLU A 13 -13.06 18.77 17.75
CA GLU A 13 -14.16 18.82 16.78
C GLU A 13 -13.59 18.71 15.36
N LEU A 14 -13.86 17.59 14.69
CA LEU A 14 -13.52 17.39 13.28
C LEU A 14 -14.56 18.12 12.42
N ILE A 15 -14.26 19.35 12.02
CA ILE A 15 -15.08 20.11 11.06
C ILE A 15 -14.82 19.55 9.66
N VAL A 16 -15.88 19.07 9.01
CA VAL A 16 -15.85 18.41 7.70
C VAL A 16 -16.32 19.41 6.64
N ASP A 17 -15.44 19.74 5.69
CA ASP A 17 -15.79 20.49 4.48
C ASP A 17 -16.10 19.51 3.35
N HIS A 18 -17.21 19.74 2.65
CA HIS A 18 -17.76 18.86 1.62
C HIS A 18 -17.36 19.36 0.23
N ALA A 19 -16.27 18.83 -0.32
CA ALA A 19 -15.94 18.98 -1.73
C ALA A 19 -15.35 17.67 -2.29
N ASP A 20 -15.57 17.43 -3.59
CA ASP A 20 -15.42 16.20 -4.39
C ASP A 20 -14.16 15.32 -4.16
N ASN A 21 -14.02 14.76 -2.96
CA ASN A 21 -13.40 13.47 -2.64
C ASN A 21 -13.64 13.22 -1.13
N ASP A 22 -14.81 12.70 -0.77
CA ASP A 22 -15.30 12.51 0.62
C ASP A 22 -14.47 11.54 1.49
N LYS A 23 -13.25 11.19 1.11
CA LYS A 23 -12.36 10.39 1.96
C LYS A 23 -11.84 11.25 3.11
N LYS A 24 -12.46 11.08 4.27
CA LYS A 24 -11.93 11.55 5.57
C LYS A 24 -10.64 10.77 5.88
N VAL A 25 -9.49 11.40 5.67
CA VAL A 25 -8.17 10.79 5.91
C VAL A 25 -7.57 11.38 7.17
N ILE A 26 -7.18 10.51 8.11
CA ILE A 26 -6.26 10.84 9.20
C ILE A 26 -5.01 10.02 8.95
N LYS A 27 -3.85 10.67 8.93
CA LYS A 27 -2.56 9.99 8.83
C LYS A 27 -2.03 9.75 10.24
N TRP A 28 -1.33 8.64 10.45
CA TRP A 28 -0.49 8.49 11.62
C TRP A 28 0.90 7.98 11.22
N LYS A 29 1.89 8.37 12.01
CA LYS A 29 3.30 8.02 11.84
C LYS A 29 3.89 7.64 13.19
N TYR A 30 4.96 6.87 13.12
CA TYR A 30 5.68 6.45 14.31
C TYR A 30 7.14 6.87 14.26
N VAL A 31 7.62 7.39 15.38
CA VAL A 31 8.93 8.05 15.48
C VAL A 31 9.70 7.48 16.67
N ASP A 32 11.03 7.54 16.63
CA ASP A 32 11.85 6.99 17.71
C ASP A 32 11.66 7.75 19.03
N SER A 33 11.42 9.06 18.95
CA SER A 33 11.17 9.94 20.09
C SER A 33 10.36 11.14 19.63
N LEU A 34 9.35 11.53 20.42
CA LEU A 34 8.60 12.77 20.17
C LEU A 34 9.42 14.02 20.51
N ASP A 35 10.35 13.92 21.47
CA ASP A 35 11.20 15.02 21.93
C ASP A 35 12.24 15.44 20.88
N ASN A 36 12.67 14.52 20.01
CA ASN A 36 13.70 14.75 18.99
C ASN A 36 13.13 14.72 17.56
N LEU A 37 11.83 14.98 17.41
CA LEU A 37 11.16 14.89 16.11
C LEU A 37 11.60 16.00 15.15
N ASP A 38 12.52 15.67 14.22
CA ASP A 38 12.84 16.54 13.09
C ASP A 38 11.77 16.43 12.00
N ILE A 39 10.76 17.30 12.12
CA ILE A 39 9.62 17.37 11.20
C ILE A 39 10.10 17.61 9.76
N LEU A 40 11.16 18.39 9.55
CA LEU A 40 11.66 18.70 8.20
C LEU A 40 12.22 17.46 7.50
N LYS A 41 12.91 16.59 8.25
CA LYS A 41 13.40 15.31 7.74
C LYS A 41 12.24 14.35 7.41
N GLU A 42 11.20 14.34 8.25
CA GLU A 42 10.02 13.48 8.08
C GLU A 42 9.14 13.83 6.87
N PHE A 43 9.10 15.10 6.45
CA PHE A 43 8.35 15.53 5.25
C PHE A 43 9.11 15.24 3.94
N ARG A 44 10.44 15.28 3.93
CA ARG A 44 11.26 14.95 2.73
C ARG A 44 11.09 13.51 2.24
N LEU A 45 10.68 12.60 3.12
CA LEU A 45 10.47 11.18 2.79
C LEU A 45 9.10 10.90 2.16
N VAL A 46 8.12 11.78 2.35
CA VAL A 46 6.71 11.56 1.92
C VAL A 46 6.49 11.97 0.47
N GLU A 47 7.23 12.96 -0.02
CA GLU A 47 7.09 13.44 -1.39
C GLU A 47 8.47 13.70 -2.00
N GLY A 48 8.77 13.07 -3.13
CA GLY A 48 9.91 13.44 -3.99
C GLY A 48 9.74 14.82 -4.65
N LEU A 49 9.18 15.79 -3.93
CA LEU A 49 8.91 17.15 -4.39
C LEU A 49 10.05 18.09 -4.00
N ARG A 50 10.39 18.97 -4.95
CA ARG A 50 11.36 20.04 -4.82
C ARG A 50 10.94 21.01 -3.71
N GLU A 51 11.95 21.59 -3.06
CA GLU A 51 12.00 22.36 -1.80
C GLU A 51 11.11 23.61 -1.66
N THR A 52 10.05 23.80 -2.45
CA THR A 52 9.35 25.08 -2.50
C THR A 52 7.92 24.97 -1.98
N THR A 53 7.74 24.89 -0.65
CA THR A 53 6.72 25.61 0.15
C THR A 53 6.73 25.11 1.60
N LEU A 54 7.69 25.59 2.39
CA LEU A 54 7.70 25.43 3.85
C LEU A 54 6.77 26.49 4.45
N PHE A 55 5.50 26.13 4.69
CA PHE A 55 4.56 26.94 5.44
C PHE A 55 4.23 26.27 6.78
N ASP A 56 3.91 27.13 7.76
CA ASP A 56 3.70 26.87 9.18
C ASP A 56 3.03 25.54 9.52
N ILE A 57 3.87 24.53 9.79
CA ILE A 57 3.42 23.31 10.45
C ILE A 57 3.13 23.68 11.91
N LYS A 58 1.84 23.81 12.28
CA LYS A 58 1.43 23.94 13.68
C LYS A 58 1.68 22.61 14.39
N PHE A 59 2.90 22.45 14.91
CA PHE A 59 3.26 21.35 15.79
C PHE A 59 2.71 21.62 17.19
N LYS A 60 1.92 20.67 17.70
CA LYS A 60 1.59 20.61 19.13
C LYS A 60 2.15 19.29 19.66
N SER A 61 3.15 19.39 20.53
CA SER A 61 3.67 18.26 21.32
C SER A 61 2.90 18.09 22.61
N GLY A 62 3.07 16.93 23.25
CA GLY A 62 2.53 16.68 24.59
C GLY A 62 1.02 16.52 24.65
N LEU A 63 0.37 16.17 23.52
CA LEU A 63 -1.06 15.89 23.55
C LEU A 63 -1.27 14.51 24.17
N LEU A 64 -2.09 14.46 25.22
CA LEU A 64 -2.55 13.20 25.77
C LEU A 64 -3.75 12.73 24.96
N PHE A 65 -3.56 11.65 24.22
CA PHE A 65 -4.59 11.01 23.42
C PHE A 65 -5.16 9.81 24.18
N GLU A 66 -6.48 9.81 24.41
CA GLU A 66 -7.19 8.75 25.12
C GLU A 66 -8.22 8.07 24.20
N ILE A 67 -8.08 6.76 24.00
CA ILE A 67 -9.06 5.91 23.31
C ILE A 67 -9.27 4.65 24.13
N ASN A 68 -10.52 4.25 24.37
CA ASN A 68 -10.86 2.99 25.07
C ASN A 68 -10.12 2.81 26.42
N GLY A 69 -9.86 3.91 27.15
CA GLY A 69 -9.10 3.91 28.41
C GLY A 69 -7.59 3.73 28.27
N LEU A 70 -7.07 3.59 27.05
CA LEU A 70 -5.64 3.67 26.75
C LEU A 70 -5.26 5.14 26.59
N ARG A 71 -4.13 5.52 27.18
CA ARG A 71 -3.57 6.86 27.08
C ARG A 71 -2.19 6.80 26.45
N CYS A 72 -1.92 7.68 25.49
CA CYS A 72 -0.58 7.89 24.97
C CYS A 72 -0.31 9.36 24.73
N GLU A 73 0.96 9.71 24.80
CA GLU A 73 1.41 10.99 24.30
C GLU A 73 1.51 10.92 22.77
N CYS A 74 1.01 11.95 22.10
CA CYS A 74 1.14 12.11 20.68
C CYS A 74 1.44 13.57 20.33
N SER A 75 1.95 13.75 19.12
CA SER A 75 2.05 15.07 18.51
C SER A 75 1.16 15.13 17.28
N ILE A 76 0.65 16.31 16.94
CA ILE A 76 -0.15 16.51 15.72
C ILE A 76 0.49 17.57 14.83
N THR A 77 0.42 17.32 13.52
CA THR A 77 0.67 18.32 12.48
C THR A 77 -0.49 18.36 11.50
N PHE A 78 -0.61 19.46 10.76
CA PHE A 78 -1.58 19.61 9.69
C PHE A 78 -0.84 19.85 8.39
N ASP A 79 -1.19 19.09 7.35
CA ASP A 79 -0.69 19.39 6.01
C ASP A 79 -1.21 20.76 5.56
N PRO A 80 -0.34 21.70 5.17
CA PRO A 80 -0.74 23.08 4.92
C PRO A 80 -1.59 23.24 3.66
N LYS A 81 -1.59 22.27 2.74
CA LYS A 81 -2.35 22.34 1.48
C LYS A 81 -3.72 21.67 1.59
N SER A 82 -3.77 20.51 2.22
CA SER A 82 -4.96 19.66 2.32
C SER A 82 -5.66 19.77 3.66
N GLY A 83 -5.02 20.35 4.68
CA GLY A 83 -5.53 20.39 6.05
C GLY A 83 -5.55 19.01 6.73
N ILE A 84 -5.05 17.96 6.09
CA ILE A 84 -5.10 16.59 6.61
C ILE A 84 -4.21 16.49 7.86
N PRO A 85 -4.75 16.08 9.03
CA PRO A 85 -3.96 15.89 10.23
C PRO A 85 -3.07 14.65 10.13
N THR A 86 -1.85 14.77 10.65
CA THR A 86 -0.94 13.64 10.90
C THR A 86 -0.66 13.54 12.40
N LEU A 87 -1.01 12.40 12.99
CA LEU A 87 -0.68 12.05 14.37
C LEU A 87 0.68 11.35 14.42
N TYR A 88 1.54 11.74 15.36
CA TYR A 88 2.84 11.12 15.60
C TYR A 88 2.80 10.43 16.95
N PHE A 89 3.16 9.16 16.96
CA PHE A 89 3.27 8.34 18.15
C PHE A 89 4.70 7.81 18.26
N GLU A 90 5.16 7.49 19.46
CA GLU A 90 6.44 6.81 19.60
C GLU A 90 6.36 5.36 19.10
N LYS A 91 7.44 4.85 18.49
CA LYS A 91 7.47 3.50 17.89
C LYS A 91 7.07 2.38 18.85
N HIS A 92 7.35 2.53 20.15
CA HIS A 92 6.97 1.51 21.13
C HIS A 92 5.44 1.32 21.24
N LEU A 93 4.64 2.29 20.77
CA LEU A 93 3.18 2.27 20.75
C LEU A 93 2.58 1.55 19.53
N MET A 94 3.40 1.21 18.53
CA MET A 94 2.97 0.63 17.24
C MET A 94 2.21 -0.68 17.33
N LYS A 95 2.41 -1.46 18.39
CA LYS A 95 1.78 -2.78 18.52
C LYS A 95 0.29 -2.71 18.84
N LYS A 96 -0.17 -1.65 19.53
CA LYS A 96 -1.53 -1.58 20.08
C LYS A 96 -2.38 -0.50 19.41
N TRP A 97 -1.78 0.66 19.15
CA TRP A 97 -2.53 1.84 18.72
C TRP A 97 -3.13 1.79 17.31
N PRO A 98 -2.52 1.20 16.27
CA PRO A 98 -3.16 1.17 14.95
C PRO A 98 -4.54 0.50 14.97
N MET A 99 -4.68 -0.61 15.72
CA MET A 99 -5.93 -1.37 15.80
C MET A 99 -6.96 -0.68 16.68
N GLU A 100 -6.54 -0.07 17.78
CA GLU A 100 -7.46 0.67 18.65
C GLU A 100 -8.00 1.94 17.97
N ILE A 101 -7.14 2.65 17.22
CA ILE A 101 -7.56 3.79 16.39
C ILE A 101 -8.53 3.31 15.30
N GLN A 102 -8.20 2.23 14.58
CA GLN A 102 -9.10 1.68 13.57
C GLN A 102 -10.47 1.34 14.18
N LYS A 103 -10.50 0.59 15.29
CA LYS A 103 -11.72 0.20 15.97
C LYS A 103 -12.54 1.42 16.40
N TYR A 104 -11.90 2.41 17.01
CA TYR A 104 -12.55 3.65 17.43
C TYR A 104 -13.14 4.42 16.24
N CYS A 105 -12.41 4.53 15.12
CA CYS A 105 -12.91 5.19 13.91
C CYS A 105 -14.10 4.44 13.30
N VAL A 106 -14.05 3.11 13.27
CA VAL A 106 -15.16 2.27 12.80
C VAL A 106 -16.41 2.49 13.64
N GLU A 107 -16.28 2.52 14.97
CA GLU A 107 -17.37 2.77 15.91
C GLU A 107 -17.92 4.20 15.79
N LEU A 108 -17.03 5.20 15.75
CA LEU A 108 -17.40 6.62 15.71
C LEU A 108 -18.10 7.00 14.40
N PHE A 109 -17.59 6.53 13.26
CA PHE A 109 -18.12 6.89 11.94
C PHE A 109 -19.11 5.85 11.38
N GLN A 110 -19.37 4.76 12.10
CA GLN A 110 -20.25 3.66 11.68
C GLN A 110 -19.87 3.10 10.30
N THR A 111 -18.57 2.94 10.05
CA THR A 111 -18.03 2.43 8.78
C THR A 111 -17.83 0.92 8.82
N THR A 112 -17.40 0.33 7.69
CA THR A 112 -17.05 -1.09 7.64
C THR A 112 -15.79 -1.38 8.46
N PRO A 113 -15.69 -2.53 9.15
CA PRO A 113 -14.50 -2.93 9.90
C PRO A 113 -13.32 -3.34 9.00
N ASP A 114 -13.46 -3.18 7.68
CA ASP A 114 -12.43 -3.50 6.71
C ASP A 114 -11.15 -2.70 6.99
N LEU A 115 -10.02 -3.41 7.09
CA LEU A 115 -8.72 -2.78 7.29
C LEU A 115 -8.07 -2.47 5.95
N GLU A 116 -7.82 -1.18 5.71
CA GLU A 116 -6.99 -0.68 4.62
C GLU A 116 -5.69 -0.10 5.22
N MET A 117 -4.54 -0.47 4.66
CA MET A 117 -3.25 -0.21 5.28
C MET A 117 -2.18 0.19 4.27
N ILE A 118 -1.45 1.26 4.58
CA ILE A 118 -0.21 1.65 3.90
C ILE A 118 0.96 1.27 4.81
N LEU A 119 1.92 0.52 4.29
CA LEU A 119 3.03 -0.02 5.06
C LEU A 119 4.37 0.26 4.37
N ASN A 120 5.35 0.72 5.13
CA ASN A 120 6.76 0.62 4.77
C ASN A 120 7.32 -0.67 5.38
N LEU A 121 7.93 -1.54 4.59
CA LEU A 121 8.43 -2.83 5.07
C LEU A 121 9.56 -2.70 6.10
N ASN A 122 10.37 -1.63 6.03
CA ASN A 122 11.39 -1.36 7.07
C ASN A 122 10.77 -1.03 8.43
N ASP A 123 9.51 -0.60 8.41
CA ASP A 123 8.69 -0.31 9.57
C ASP A 123 7.68 -1.46 9.79
N LEU A 124 8.04 -2.70 9.46
CA LEU A 124 7.22 -3.86 9.82
C LEU A 124 7.40 -4.15 11.32
N PHE A 125 6.30 -4.18 12.05
CA PHE A 125 6.25 -4.54 13.46
C PHE A 125 5.52 -5.87 13.63
N ASP A 126 5.54 -6.41 14.84
CA ASP A 126 4.68 -7.54 15.22
C ASP A 126 3.21 -7.16 15.05
N LEU A 127 2.67 -7.38 13.85
CA LEU A 127 1.26 -7.22 13.55
C LEU A 127 0.46 -8.22 14.39
N PRO A 128 -0.68 -7.80 14.98
CA PRO A 128 -1.53 -8.70 15.74
C PRO A 128 -2.03 -9.84 14.86
N LYS A 129 -2.16 -11.04 15.42
CA LYS A 129 -2.59 -12.24 14.68
C LYS A 129 -3.94 -12.75 15.21
N PRO A 130 -4.86 -13.19 14.33
CA PRO A 130 -4.84 -13.12 12.87
C PRO A 130 -5.22 -11.72 12.34
N LEU A 131 -4.58 -11.27 11.26
CA LEU A 131 -4.88 -9.98 10.61
C LEU A 131 -5.47 -10.21 9.22
N THR A 132 -6.68 -9.71 8.98
CA THR A 132 -7.27 -9.66 7.64
C THR A 132 -7.18 -8.24 7.12
N ILE A 133 -6.57 -8.05 5.96
CA ILE A 133 -6.36 -6.75 5.33
C ILE A 133 -7.10 -6.77 3.99
N LYS A 134 -8.03 -5.84 3.81
CA LYS A 134 -8.78 -5.69 2.57
C LYS A 134 -7.89 -5.09 1.48
N ASP A 135 -7.23 -3.97 1.78
CA ASP A 135 -6.30 -3.29 0.88
C ASP A 135 -4.96 -3.06 1.58
N LEU A 136 -3.90 -3.64 1.04
CA LEU A 136 -2.53 -3.39 1.48
C LEU A 136 -1.77 -2.65 0.39
N TYR A 137 -1.19 -1.51 0.74
CA TYR A 137 -0.26 -0.78 -0.11
C TYR A 137 1.14 -0.79 0.52
N ILE A 138 2.08 -1.46 -0.13
CA ILE A 138 3.49 -1.42 0.24
C ILE A 138 4.13 -0.18 -0.37
N GLN A 139 4.55 0.75 0.49
CA GLN A 139 5.18 2.00 0.11
C GLN A 139 6.57 1.76 -0.48
N THR A 140 6.88 2.49 -1.55
CA THR A 140 8.21 2.51 -2.17
C THR A 140 9.27 2.89 -1.13
N CYS A 141 10.26 2.02 -0.90
CA CYS A 141 11.49 2.37 -0.22
C CYS A 141 12.66 2.55 -1.21
N LYS A 142 13.62 3.42 -0.90
CA LYS A 142 14.85 3.58 -1.70
C LYS A 142 15.88 2.51 -1.38
N ASP A 143 15.81 1.95 -0.18
CA ASP A 143 16.74 0.95 0.31
C ASP A 143 16.22 -0.45 -0.03
N ASP A 144 17.17 -1.34 -0.29
CA ASP A 144 16.88 -2.76 -0.49
C ASP A 144 16.38 -3.38 0.82
N VAL A 145 15.17 -3.93 0.79
CA VAL A 145 14.56 -4.58 1.95
C VAL A 145 14.98 -6.05 1.97
N ASP A 146 15.18 -6.62 3.16
CA ASP A 146 15.36 -8.07 3.29
C ASP A 146 14.06 -8.78 2.88
N PRO A 147 14.08 -9.69 1.86
CA PRO A 147 12.88 -10.39 1.42
C PRO A 147 12.17 -11.15 2.54
N THR A 148 12.89 -11.62 3.57
CA THR A 148 12.30 -12.36 4.70
C THR A 148 11.26 -11.56 5.47
N ILE A 149 11.41 -10.23 5.53
CA ILE A 149 10.45 -9.31 6.17
C ILE A 149 9.10 -9.34 5.43
N ALA A 150 9.14 -9.29 4.10
CA ALA A 150 7.93 -9.37 3.29
C ALA A 150 7.30 -10.77 3.33
N GLU A 151 8.10 -11.82 3.32
CA GLU A 151 7.60 -13.20 3.47
C GLU A 151 6.88 -13.37 4.81
N GLU A 152 7.45 -12.87 5.90
CA GLU A 152 6.82 -12.93 7.22
C GLU A 152 5.46 -12.21 7.25
N LEU A 153 5.33 -11.06 6.57
CA LEU A 153 4.06 -10.36 6.41
C LEU A 153 3.03 -11.21 5.67
N PHE A 154 3.40 -11.77 4.51
CA PHE A 154 2.51 -12.58 3.68
C PHE A 154 2.13 -13.92 4.35
N GLU A 155 2.98 -14.42 5.25
CA GLU A 155 2.69 -15.58 6.08
C GLU A 155 1.64 -15.31 7.16
N LYS A 156 1.66 -14.11 7.74
CA LYS A 156 0.85 -13.75 8.90
C LYS A 156 -0.48 -13.07 8.54
N ALA A 157 -0.57 -12.42 7.39
CA ALA A 157 -1.72 -11.61 7.01
C ALA A 157 -2.56 -12.27 5.90
N ASN A 158 -3.88 -12.23 6.06
CA ASN A 158 -4.82 -12.59 5.00
C ASN A 158 -5.15 -11.33 4.19
N ILE A 159 -4.48 -11.15 3.04
CA ILE A 159 -4.58 -9.95 2.21
C ILE A 159 -5.50 -10.22 1.01
N GLN A 160 -6.51 -9.36 0.80
CA GLN A 160 -7.43 -9.51 -0.34
C GLN A 160 -6.95 -8.77 -1.61
N ARG A 161 -6.37 -7.59 -1.44
CA ARG A 161 -5.80 -6.77 -2.51
C ARG A 161 -4.46 -6.18 -2.08
N LEU A 162 -3.45 -6.34 -2.91
CA LEU A 162 -2.11 -5.84 -2.66
C LEU A 162 -1.65 -4.95 -3.80
N SER A 163 -1.11 -3.79 -3.43
CA SER A 163 -0.38 -2.91 -4.33
C SER A 163 1.07 -2.74 -3.84
N VAL A 164 2.05 -3.06 -4.69
CA VAL A 164 3.47 -2.85 -4.43
C VAL A 164 4.04 -1.94 -5.51
N ARG A 165 4.59 -0.79 -5.12
CA ARG A 165 5.16 0.16 -6.07
C ARG A 165 6.66 0.30 -5.86
N ARG A 166 7.45 -0.03 -6.89
CA ARG A 166 8.90 0.20 -6.99
C ARG A 166 9.70 -0.27 -5.76
N GLN A 167 9.28 -1.36 -5.13
CA GLN A 167 10.00 -1.94 -4.00
C GLN A 167 11.18 -2.78 -4.49
N TYR A 168 12.35 -2.53 -3.92
CA TYR A 168 13.57 -3.31 -4.16
C TYR A 168 13.84 -4.23 -2.97
N PHE A 169 14.36 -5.41 -3.26
CA PHE A 169 14.75 -6.39 -2.25
C PHE A 169 16.23 -6.72 -2.43
N ALA A 170 16.93 -6.93 -1.32
CA ALA A 170 18.35 -7.35 -1.32
C ALA A 170 18.56 -8.78 -1.85
N GLY A 171 17.47 -9.44 -2.26
CA GLY A 171 17.43 -10.77 -2.83
C GLY A 171 16.11 -10.99 -3.55
N ARG A 172 15.81 -12.25 -3.87
CA ARG A 172 14.57 -12.64 -4.55
C ARG A 172 13.54 -13.12 -3.52
N LEU A 173 12.27 -12.72 -3.68
CA LEU A 173 11.18 -13.35 -2.94
C LEU A 173 11.03 -14.81 -3.35
N GLY A 174 10.62 -15.65 -2.41
CA GLY A 174 10.45 -17.08 -2.62
C GLY A 174 9.43 -17.36 -3.72
N ASP A 175 9.73 -18.37 -4.53
CA ASP A 175 8.80 -18.82 -5.57
C ASP A 175 7.50 -19.37 -4.98
N ASP A 176 7.57 -19.90 -3.74
CA ASP A 176 6.42 -20.41 -2.99
C ASP A 176 5.81 -19.40 -2.02
N SER A 177 6.18 -18.11 -2.16
CA SER A 177 5.63 -17.04 -1.32
C SER A 177 4.10 -17.02 -1.35
N LYS A 178 3.47 -16.81 -0.20
CA LYS A 178 2.01 -16.61 -0.11
C LYS A 178 1.53 -15.36 -0.84
N LEU A 179 2.43 -14.44 -1.19
CA LEU A 179 2.18 -13.35 -2.14
C LEU A 179 1.42 -13.85 -3.37
N TRP A 180 1.81 -15.00 -3.92
CA TRP A 180 1.27 -15.54 -5.18
C TRP A 180 -0.15 -16.09 -5.05
N ASN A 181 -0.68 -16.21 -3.82
CA ASN A 181 -2.05 -16.62 -3.53
C ASN A 181 -2.98 -15.44 -3.27
N ILE A 182 -2.46 -14.20 -3.19
CA ILE A 182 -3.29 -13.02 -2.94
C ILE A 182 -4.23 -12.82 -4.13
N PRO A 183 -5.55 -12.66 -3.90
CA PRO A 183 -6.52 -12.64 -4.99
C PRO A 183 -6.31 -11.53 -6.01
N ASN A 184 -5.93 -10.32 -5.59
CA ASN A 184 -5.73 -9.20 -6.50
C ASN A 184 -4.37 -8.54 -6.28
N LEU A 185 -3.52 -8.58 -7.29
CA LEU A 185 -2.16 -8.03 -7.26
C LEU A 185 -2.00 -6.85 -8.22
N LEU A 186 -1.40 -5.78 -7.73
CA LEU A 186 -0.83 -4.71 -8.53
C LEU A 186 0.64 -4.56 -8.13
N ILE A 187 1.57 -5.00 -8.97
CA ILE A 187 2.99 -5.01 -8.62
C ILE A 187 3.78 -4.24 -9.68
N SER A 188 4.66 -3.37 -9.23
CA SER A 188 5.65 -2.71 -10.06
C SER A 188 7.04 -2.96 -9.48
N CYS A 189 7.84 -3.76 -10.18
CA CYS A 189 9.04 -4.39 -9.61
C CYS A 189 10.11 -4.74 -10.66
N ARG A 190 11.26 -5.20 -10.16
CA ARG A 190 12.34 -5.82 -10.97
C ARG A 190 12.55 -7.31 -10.69
N TRP A 191 12.15 -7.75 -9.51
CA TRP A 191 12.46 -9.08 -8.95
C TRP A 191 11.47 -10.19 -9.35
N VAL A 192 10.39 -9.88 -10.08
CA VAL A 192 9.46 -10.89 -10.60
C VAL A 192 9.98 -11.49 -11.90
N GLY A 193 9.97 -12.81 -11.99
CA GLY A 193 10.32 -13.61 -13.16
C GLY A 193 9.25 -14.66 -13.48
N ALA A 194 9.47 -15.43 -14.55
CA ALA A 194 8.48 -16.39 -15.04
C ALA A 194 8.09 -17.47 -14.02
N GLU A 195 9.04 -17.99 -13.24
CA GLU A 195 8.79 -19.05 -12.26
C GLU A 195 7.75 -18.63 -11.21
N GLN A 196 7.76 -17.37 -10.80
CA GLN A 196 6.80 -16.82 -9.83
C GLN A 196 5.44 -16.55 -10.49
N LEU A 197 5.44 -16.02 -11.72
CA LEU A 197 4.21 -15.78 -12.47
C LEU A 197 3.43 -17.05 -12.75
N ILE A 198 4.14 -18.14 -13.07
CA ILE A 198 3.57 -19.47 -13.27
C ILE A 198 2.89 -20.00 -12.00
N ARG A 199 3.39 -19.61 -10.82
CA ARG A 199 2.85 -20.03 -9.52
C ARG A 199 1.72 -19.12 -9.01
N PHE A 200 1.35 -18.07 -9.73
CA PHE A 200 0.26 -17.21 -9.34
C PHE A 200 -1.08 -17.96 -9.37
N LYS A 201 -1.74 -18.05 -8.21
CA LYS A 201 -3.04 -18.71 -8.00
C LYS A 201 -4.17 -17.73 -7.67
N GLY A 202 -3.85 -16.43 -7.65
CA GLY A 202 -4.85 -15.38 -7.44
C GLY A 202 -5.77 -15.21 -8.65
N LYS A 203 -6.64 -14.21 -8.52
CA LYS A 203 -7.76 -13.95 -9.43
C LYS A 203 -7.40 -12.89 -10.48
N ASN A 204 -6.82 -11.78 -10.05
CA ASN A 204 -6.46 -10.65 -10.89
C ASN A 204 -5.01 -10.22 -10.63
N ALA A 205 -4.23 -10.01 -11.68
CA ALA A 205 -2.87 -9.50 -11.55
C ALA A 205 -2.56 -8.42 -12.59
N CYS A 206 -1.98 -7.31 -12.14
CA CYS A 206 -1.39 -6.29 -12.99
C CYS A 206 0.07 -6.09 -12.58
N ILE A 207 1.01 -6.50 -13.44
CA ILE A 207 2.42 -6.59 -13.12
C ILE A 207 3.24 -5.77 -14.11
N TYR A 208 3.96 -4.79 -13.61
CA TYR A 208 4.87 -3.91 -14.35
C TYR A 208 6.31 -4.32 -14.05
N ILE A 209 7.00 -4.87 -15.06
CA ILE A 209 8.38 -5.34 -14.94
C ILE A 209 9.30 -4.43 -15.76
N TYR A 210 10.31 -3.88 -15.10
CA TYR A 210 11.22 -2.91 -15.71
C TYR A 210 12.39 -3.53 -16.49
N GLU A 211 12.56 -4.85 -16.44
CA GLU A 211 13.68 -5.56 -17.05
C GLU A 211 13.26 -6.28 -18.33
N ASN A 212 14.21 -6.38 -19.26
CA ASN A 212 14.04 -7.19 -20.45
C ASN A 212 14.24 -8.67 -20.10
N LYS A 213 13.14 -9.42 -20.11
CA LYS A 213 13.10 -10.85 -19.77
C LYS A 213 12.47 -11.69 -20.88
N THR A 214 12.70 -11.36 -22.16
CA THR A 214 12.03 -12.00 -23.33
C THR A 214 11.93 -13.53 -23.24
N ARG A 215 13.00 -14.23 -22.85
CA ARG A 215 12.99 -15.71 -22.74
C ARG A 215 12.09 -16.21 -21.61
N GLU A 216 12.14 -15.55 -20.46
CA GLU A 216 11.24 -15.86 -19.34
C GLU A 216 9.79 -15.60 -19.73
N TRP A 217 9.52 -14.50 -20.44
CA TRP A 217 8.19 -14.18 -20.94
C TRP A 217 7.65 -15.24 -21.88
N ASN A 218 8.48 -15.73 -22.80
CA ASN A 218 8.10 -16.84 -23.68
C ASN A 218 7.74 -18.10 -22.87
N ALA A 219 8.56 -18.45 -21.87
CA ALA A 219 8.29 -19.60 -20.99
C ALA A 219 6.98 -19.44 -20.21
N PHE A 220 6.75 -18.25 -19.64
CA PHE A 220 5.50 -17.92 -18.96
C PHE A 220 4.29 -18.02 -19.91
N LEU A 221 4.36 -17.44 -21.11
CA LEU A 221 3.26 -17.48 -22.09
C LEU A 221 2.96 -18.91 -22.54
N LYS A 222 3.99 -19.73 -22.77
CA LYS A 222 3.81 -21.15 -23.10
C LYS A 222 3.14 -21.90 -21.95
N HIS A 223 3.56 -21.67 -20.71
CA HIS A 223 2.88 -22.27 -19.55
C HIS A 223 1.43 -21.81 -19.48
N TRP A 224 1.19 -20.50 -19.60
CA TRP A 224 -0.13 -19.88 -19.51
C TRP A 224 -1.13 -20.48 -20.52
N LEU A 225 -0.71 -20.64 -21.78
CA LEU A 225 -1.53 -21.22 -22.84
C LEU A 225 -1.96 -22.68 -22.58
N HIS A 226 -1.25 -23.39 -21.72
CA HIS A 226 -1.53 -24.78 -21.35
C HIS A 226 -1.96 -24.93 -19.88
N SER A 227 -2.15 -23.81 -19.17
CA SER A 227 -2.49 -23.80 -17.74
C SER A 227 -3.93 -24.22 -17.52
N ASP A 228 -4.17 -24.95 -16.43
CA ASP A 228 -5.48 -25.31 -15.91
C ASP A 228 -5.93 -24.38 -14.76
N ASN A 229 -5.29 -23.21 -14.61
CA ASN A 229 -5.66 -22.24 -13.58
C ASN A 229 -7.06 -21.66 -13.83
N THR A 230 -8.07 -22.28 -13.22
CA THR A 230 -9.48 -21.87 -13.31
C THR A 230 -9.81 -20.63 -12.49
N ASN A 231 -8.92 -20.18 -11.60
CA ASN A 231 -9.18 -19.04 -10.71
C ASN A 231 -8.84 -17.70 -11.36
N LEU A 232 -7.93 -17.67 -12.35
CA LEU A 232 -7.53 -16.42 -12.96
C LEU A 232 -8.66 -15.87 -13.85
N GLU A 233 -9.11 -14.65 -13.56
CA GLU A 233 -10.00 -13.89 -14.42
C GLU A 233 -9.24 -12.91 -15.32
N THR A 234 -8.19 -12.26 -14.81
CA THR A 234 -7.44 -11.27 -15.60
C THR A 234 -5.97 -11.22 -15.20
N MET A 235 -5.08 -11.19 -16.20
CA MET A 235 -3.67 -10.87 -16.00
C MET A 235 -3.20 -9.86 -17.05
N MET A 236 -2.64 -8.75 -16.57
CA MET A 236 -1.98 -7.75 -17.39
C MET A 236 -0.52 -7.70 -17.00
N ILE A 237 0.35 -8.02 -17.95
CA ILE A 237 1.80 -7.91 -17.79
C ILE A 237 2.26 -6.79 -18.72
N THR A 238 2.96 -5.82 -18.14
CA THR A 238 3.61 -4.74 -18.89
C THR A 238 5.09 -4.81 -18.64
N GLY A 239 5.89 -4.82 -19.70
CA GLY A 239 7.34 -4.81 -19.58
C GLY A 239 8.00 -4.52 -20.92
N TYR A 240 9.33 -4.50 -20.91
CA TYR A 240 10.11 -4.35 -22.13
C TYR A 240 10.41 -5.74 -22.70
N ALA A 241 9.97 -5.98 -23.94
CA ALA A 241 10.43 -7.11 -24.73
C ALA A 241 11.47 -6.59 -25.72
N GLY A 242 12.71 -7.06 -25.61
CA GLY A 242 13.77 -6.62 -26.54
C GLY A 242 13.63 -7.20 -27.95
N ASP A 243 12.87 -8.29 -28.09
CA ASP A 243 12.67 -9.01 -29.34
C ASP A 243 11.29 -9.68 -29.31
N THR A 244 10.42 -9.30 -30.25
CA THR A 244 9.05 -9.84 -30.32
C THR A 244 9.02 -11.23 -30.97
N GLU A 245 9.98 -11.55 -31.85
CA GLU A 245 10.08 -12.87 -32.47
C GLU A 245 10.47 -13.91 -31.42
N GLN A 246 11.49 -13.61 -30.61
CA GLN A 246 11.89 -14.47 -29.49
C GLN A 246 10.79 -14.59 -28.42
N LEU A 247 10.02 -13.53 -28.17
CA LEU A 247 8.90 -13.57 -27.23
C LEU A 247 7.83 -14.59 -27.66
N LEU A 248 7.57 -14.69 -28.96
CA LEU A 248 6.51 -15.52 -29.54
C LEU A 248 7.03 -16.84 -30.11
N ASP A 249 8.32 -17.14 -29.95
CA ASP A 249 8.94 -18.36 -30.48
C ASP A 249 8.24 -19.63 -29.95
N GLY A 250 7.90 -20.54 -30.85
CA GLY A 250 7.14 -21.75 -30.53
C GLY A 250 5.70 -21.52 -30.06
N ILE A 251 5.15 -20.30 -30.18
CA ILE A 251 3.73 -20.01 -29.95
C ILE A 251 3.07 -19.83 -31.32
N GLN A 252 2.01 -20.59 -31.59
CA GLN A 252 1.25 -20.41 -32.82
C GLN A 252 0.54 -19.06 -32.80
N THR A 253 0.92 -18.17 -33.71
CA THR A 253 0.30 -16.86 -33.88
C THR A 253 -0.50 -16.82 -35.17
N SER A 254 -1.47 -15.91 -35.24
CA SER A 254 -2.22 -15.61 -36.45
C SER A 254 -2.23 -14.11 -36.64
N ARG A 255 -2.28 -13.66 -37.90
CA ARG A 255 -2.49 -12.23 -38.19
C ARG A 255 -3.81 -11.79 -37.57
N TRP A 256 -3.83 -10.56 -37.07
CA TRP A 256 -5.05 -9.97 -36.53
C TRP A 256 -6.15 -9.94 -37.60
N ASP A 257 -7.35 -10.40 -37.21
CA ASP A 257 -8.55 -10.40 -38.06
C ASP A 257 -9.61 -9.46 -37.44
N PRO A 258 -9.88 -8.29 -38.06
CA PRO A 258 -10.88 -7.34 -37.55
C PRO A 258 -12.28 -7.93 -37.42
N LYS A 259 -12.62 -8.96 -38.21
CA LYS A 259 -13.94 -9.59 -38.16
C LYS A 259 -14.11 -10.48 -36.93
N LYS A 260 -13.01 -10.96 -36.34
CA LYS A 260 -13.01 -11.85 -35.16
C LYS A 260 -12.80 -11.09 -33.85
N ARG A 261 -11.96 -10.05 -33.87
CA ARG A 261 -11.80 -9.18 -32.70
C ARG A 261 -11.44 -7.74 -33.09
N PRO A 262 -11.94 -6.72 -32.37
CA PRO A 262 -11.52 -5.34 -32.59
C PRO A 262 -10.03 -5.16 -32.29
N ALA A 263 -9.39 -4.21 -32.98
CA ALA A 263 -7.95 -3.93 -32.80
C ALA A 263 -7.64 -3.36 -31.41
N ARG A 264 -8.64 -2.79 -30.76
CA ARG A 264 -8.56 -2.11 -29.47
C ARG A 264 -9.69 -2.61 -28.60
N TYR A 265 -9.42 -2.71 -27.30
CA TYR A 265 -10.51 -2.84 -26.33
C TYR A 265 -11.34 -1.56 -26.39
N VAL A 266 -12.61 -1.70 -26.71
CA VAL A 266 -13.56 -0.60 -26.69
C VAL A 266 -14.10 -0.55 -25.27
N GLN A 267 -13.86 0.53 -24.54
CA GLN A 267 -14.59 0.78 -23.31
C GLN A 267 -16.04 0.98 -23.71
N ASN A 268 -16.91 0.03 -23.37
CA ASN A 268 -18.33 0.31 -23.37
C ASN A 268 -18.58 1.26 -22.20
N GLU A 269 -19.01 2.48 -22.48
CA GLU A 269 -19.57 3.36 -21.46
C GLU A 269 -20.75 2.61 -20.81
N GLN A 270 -20.61 2.30 -19.53
CA GLN A 270 -21.69 1.84 -18.66
C GLN A 270 -22.14 3.01 -17.79
#